data_AF-A0A3B0MJG5-F1
#
_entry.id   AF-A0A3B0MJG5-F1
#
_cell.length_a   1.000
_cell.length_b   1.000
_cell.length_c   1.000
_cell.angle_alpha   90.00
_cell.angle_beta   90.00
_cell.angle_gamma   90.00
#
_symmetry.space_group_name_H-M   'P 1'
#
loop_
_entity.id
_entity.type
_entity.pdbx_description
1 polymer ?
#
loop_
_entity_poly.entity_id
_entity_poly.type
_entity_poly.pdbx_seq_one_letter_code
_entity_poly.pdbx_strand_id
1 'polypeptide(L)' 'MGQISSYTLTPLTCEVLIVGSGPAGAVAACLLALAGIKVVLVDRVNIEQKNR' A
#
# COMPACT_ATOMS: atom_id res chain seq x y z
N MET A 1 27.12 23.09 -0.88
CA MET A 1 26.70 21.76 -1.39
C MET A 1 25.78 21.12 -0.37
N GLY A 2 24.53 20.82 -0.72
CA GLY A 2 23.57 20.16 0.16
C GLY A 2 23.61 18.65 -0.05
N GLN A 3 23.75 17.88 1.04
CA GLN A 3 23.73 16.43 1.01
C GLN A 3 22.27 15.94 0.92
N ILE A 4 21.94 15.23 -0.15
CA ILE A 4 20.63 14.58 -0.31
C ILE A 4 20.69 13.26 0.46
N SER A 5 19.85 13.11 1.46
CA SER A 5 19.74 11.89 2.27
C SER A 5 19.39 10.69 1.35
N SER A 6 20.24 9.67 1.33
CA SER A 6 19.98 8.42 0.59
C SER A 6 18.97 7.59 1.38
N TYR A 7 17.68 7.70 1.05
CA TYR A 7 16.68 6.77 1.55
C TYR A 7 16.84 5.42 0.83
N THR A 8 17.16 4.38 1.59
CA THR A 8 17.10 3.01 1.08
C THR A 8 15.65 2.60 0.96
N LEU A 9 15.15 2.49 -0.28
CA LEU A 9 13.83 1.93 -0.56
C LEU A 9 13.91 0.40 -0.46
N THR A 10 13.21 -0.18 0.51
CA THR A 10 12.99 -1.62 0.53
C THR A 10 11.90 -1.94 -0.50
N PRO A 11 12.18 -2.74 -1.55
CA PRO A 11 11.18 -3.09 -2.53
C PRO A 11 10.12 -4.01 -1.90
N LEU A 12 8.85 -3.63 -2.05
CA LEU A 12 7.70 -4.46 -1.71
C LEU A 12 7.32 -5.31 -2.92
N THR A 13 7.31 -6.63 -2.75
CA THR A 13 6.93 -7.58 -3.81
C THR A 13 5.58 -8.23 -3.50
N CYS A 14 4.68 -8.27 -4.47
CA CYS A 14 3.39 -8.96 -4.38
C CYS A 14 3.01 -9.55 -5.74
N GLU A 15 2.09 -10.51 -5.74
CA GLU A 15 1.54 -11.08 -6.98
C GLU A 15 0.46 -10.17 -7.55
N VAL A 16 -0.31 -9.51 -6.67
CA VAL A 16 -1.36 -8.54 -7.05
C VAL A 16 -1.30 -7.32 -6.14
N LEU A 17 -1.30 -6.14 -6.76
CA LEU A 17 -1.46 -4.84 -6.11
C LEU A 17 -2.87 -4.31 -6.36
N ILE A 18 -3.59 -3.96 -5.29
CA ILE A 18 -4.92 -3.37 -5.33
C ILE A 18 -4.84 -1.93 -4.80
N VAL A 19 -5.35 -0.97 -5.56
CA VAL A 19 -5.34 0.46 -5.22
C VAL A 19 -6.77 0.92 -4.91
N GLY A 20 -6.99 1.38 -3.68
CA GLY A 20 -8.28 1.82 -3.14
C GLY A 20 -8.96 0.73 -2.30
N SER A 21 -9.22 1.02 -1.02
CA SER A 21 -9.86 0.11 -0.05
C SER A 21 -11.38 0.30 0.08
N GLY A 22 -12.01 0.94 -0.90
CA GLY A 22 -13.47 0.97 -1.02
C GLY A 22 -14.07 -0.43 -1.22
N PRO A 23 -15.40 -0.55 -1.33
CA PRO A 23 -16.09 -1.85 -1.31
C PRO A 23 -15.53 -2.86 -2.33
N ALA A 24 -15.29 -2.42 -3.56
CA ALA A 24 -14.73 -3.28 -4.60
C ALA A 24 -13.31 -3.76 -4.28
N GLY A 25 -12.43 -2.86 -3.81
CA GLY A 25 -11.04 -3.18 -3.50
C GLY A 25 -10.91 -4.10 -2.29
N ALA A 26 -11.70 -3.86 -1.24
CA ALA A 26 -11.74 -4.71 -0.06
C ALA A 26 -12.25 -6.12 -0.38
N VAL A 27 -13.33 -6.24 -1.17
CA VAL A 27 -13.86 -7.54 -1.61
C VAL A 27 -12.86 -8.27 -2.49
N ALA A 28 -12.24 -7.59 -3.47
CA ALA A 28 -11.22 -8.19 -4.33
C ALA A 28 -10.02 -8.70 -3.52
N ALA A 29 -9.51 -7.89 -2.58
CA ALA A 29 -8.40 -8.28 -1.71
C ALA A 29 -8.75 -9.51 -0.86
N CYS A 30 -9.95 -9.53 -0.27
CA CYS A 30 -10.43 -10.65 0.54
C CYS A 30 -10.52 -11.93 -0.29
N LEU A 31 -11.18 -11.90 -1.45
CA LEU A 31 -11.36 -13.08 -2.29
C LEU A 31 -10.02 -13.64 -2.80
N LEU A 32 -9.10 -12.77 -3.23
CA LEU A 32 -7.77 -13.19 -3.69
C LEU A 32 -6.92 -13.76 -2.55
N ALA A 33 -6.97 -13.15 -1.35
CA ALA A 33 -6.28 -13.67 -0.18
C ALA A 33 -6.84 -15.03 0.26
N LEU A 34 -8.16 -15.22 0.24
CA LEU A 34 -8.81 -16.50 0.52
C LEU A 34 -8.43 -17.59 -0.50
N ALA A 35 -8.14 -17.19 -1.75
CA ALA A 35 -7.61 -18.09 -2.78
C ALA A 35 -6.11 -18.38 -2.62
N GLY A 36 -5.44 -17.83 -1.60
CA GLY A 36 -4.02 -18.06 -1.31
C GLY A 36 -3.04 -17.15 -2.06
N ILE A 37 -3.53 -16.10 -2.75
CA ILE A 37 -2.70 -15.18 -3.52
C ILE A 37 -2.10 -14.11 -2.60
N LYS A 38 -0.81 -13.80 -2.78
CA LYS A 38 -0.13 -12.72 -2.06
C LYS A 38 -0.53 -11.36 -2.62
N VAL A 39 -1.49 -10.73 -1.96
CA VAL A 39 -2.02 -9.42 -2.33
C VAL A 39 -1.51 -8.30 -1.42
N VAL A 40 -1.33 -7.11 -1.98
CA VAL A 40 -1.12 -5.86 -1.23
C VAL A 40 -2.26 -4.91 -1.58
N LEU A 41 -3.01 -4.46 -0.57
CA LEU A 41 -4.04 -3.43 -0.71
C LEU A 41 -3.50 -2.10 -0.16
N VAL A 42 -3.50 -1.07 -0.98
CA VAL A 42 -3.12 0.29 -0.56
C VAL A 42 -4.29 1.23 -0.71
N ASP A 43 -4.44 2.16 0.23
CA ASP A 43 -5.37 3.28 0.12
C ASP A 43 -4.73 4.54 0.68
N ARG A 44 -5.34 5.70 0.38
CA ARG A 44 -4.96 6.97 0.96
C ARG A 44 -5.26 6.92 2.45
N VAL A 45 -4.23 7.17 3.27
CA VAL A 45 -4.46 7.56 4.66
C VAL A 45 -4.58 9.07 4.66
N ASN A 46 -5.75 9.62 5.01
CA ASN A 46 -5.85 11.04 5.31
C ASN A 46 -5.25 11.29 6.69
N ILE A 47 -3.93 11.31 6.77
CA ILE A 47 -3.23 11.79 7.96
C ILE A 47 -3.24 13.31 7.82
N GLU A 48 -4.14 13.98 8.54
CA GLU A 48 -3.96 15.40 8.81
C GLU A 48 -2.58 15.55 9.46
N GLN A 49 -1.63 16.17 8.73
CA GLN A 49 -0.35 16.61 9.26
C GLN A 49 -0.63 17.72 10.27
N LYS A 50 -1.02 17.34 11.48
CA LYS A 50 -1.10 18.26 12.61
C LYS A 50 0.33 18.55 13.06
N ASN A 51 0.99 19.47 12.35
CA ASN A 51 2.16 20.17 12.86
C ASN A 51 1.82 20.76 14.23
N ARG A 52 2.31 20.13 15.29
CA ARG A 52 2.59 20.75 16.58
C ARG A 52 4.03 20.43 16.95
#